data_AF-A0A914LER5-F1
#
_entry.id   AF-A0A914LER5-F1
#
_cell.length_a   1.000
_cell.length_b   1.000
_cell.length_c   1.000
_cell.angle_alpha   90.00
_cell.angle_beta   90.00
_cell.angle_gamma   90.00
#
_symmetry.space_group_name_H-M   'P 1'
#
loop_
_entity.id
_entity.type
_entity.pdbx_description
1 polymer ?
#
loop_
_entity_poly.entity_id
_entity_poly.type
_entity_poly.pdbx_seq_one_letter_code
_entity_poly.pdbx_strand_id
1 'polypeptide(L)'
;MVRYVNLNTNFDGNLKKLNKQLTRVLIILAVIPSIDQAGILFILSSAKINNTTINIIQTLIFLFFHLTPVFNPIICILTNTPYRNAIFKRSQINPQ
;
A
#
# COMPACT_ATOMS: atom_id res chain seq x y z
N MET A 1 -33.07 -19.14 6.96
CA MET A 1 -31.78 -19.16 7.71
C MET A 1 -30.87 -18.01 7.33
N VAL A 2 -30.55 -17.80 6.03
CA VAL A 2 -29.71 -16.68 5.54
C VAL A 2 -30.20 -15.28 5.98
N ARG A 3 -31.51 -15.03 5.95
CA ARG A 3 -32.12 -13.75 6.36
C ARG A 3 -31.99 -13.47 7.87
N TYR A 4 -31.97 -14.52 8.70
CA TYR A 4 -31.86 -14.43 10.16
C TYR A 4 -30.42 -14.14 10.59
N VAL A 5 -29.45 -14.77 9.92
CA VAL A 5 -28.01 -14.48 10.13
C VAL A 5 -27.71 -13.03 9.74
N ASN A 6 -28.26 -12.55 8.63
CA ASN A 6 -28.01 -11.19 8.16
C ASN A 6 -28.58 -10.11 9.11
N LEU A 7 -29.78 -10.35 9.69
CA LEU A 7 -30.41 -9.49 10.70
C LEU A 7 -29.64 -9.45 12.03
N ASN A 8 -29.09 -10.59 12.48
CA ASN A 8 -28.41 -10.65 13.79
C ASN A 8 -26.91 -10.30 13.73
N THR A 9 -26.26 -10.36 12.57
CA THR A 9 -24.79 -10.21 12.47
C THR A 9 -24.34 -8.98 11.67
N ASN A 10 -25.26 -8.24 11.04
CA ASN A 10 -24.92 -7.11 10.16
C ASN A 10 -23.86 -7.48 9.10
N PHE A 11 -23.89 -8.73 8.65
CA PHE A 11 -22.86 -9.34 7.81
C PHE A 11 -22.63 -8.55 6.51
N ASP A 12 -23.72 -8.17 5.83
CA ASP A 12 -23.65 -7.37 4.60
C ASP A 12 -23.04 -5.97 4.84
N GLY A 13 -23.34 -5.35 5.98
CA GLY A 13 -22.78 -4.04 6.35
C GLY A 13 -21.27 -4.13 6.59
N ASN A 14 -20.82 -5.17 7.28
CA ASN A 14 -19.41 -5.43 7.56
C ASN A 14 -18.64 -5.80 6.28
N LEU A 15 -19.21 -6.63 5.41
CA LEU A 15 -18.64 -6.96 4.10
C LEU A 15 -18.50 -5.72 3.22
N LYS A 16 -19.54 -4.88 3.16
CA LYS A 16 -19.49 -3.62 2.38
C LYS A 16 -18.42 -2.67 2.90
N LYS A 17 -18.26 -2.57 4.22
CA LYS A 17 -17.21 -1.76 4.86
C LYS A 17 -15.81 -2.30 4.55
N LEU A 18 -15.63 -3.61 4.65
CA LEU A 18 -14.36 -4.27 4.32
C LEU A 18 -14.01 -4.09 2.84
N ASN A 19 -14.98 -4.28 1.93
CA ASN A 19 -14.77 -4.09 0.51
C ASN A 19 -14.36 -2.65 0.20
N LYS A 20 -15.04 -1.65 0.78
CA LYS A 20 -14.66 -0.23 0.64
C LYS A 20 -13.23 0.05 1.14
N GLN A 21 -12.81 -0.58 2.24
CA GLN A 21 -11.45 -0.46 2.75
C GLN A 21 -10.44 -1.08 1.78
N LEU A 22 -10.70 -2.30 1.29
CA LEU A 22 -9.84 -2.98 0.31
C LEU A 22 -9.72 -2.19 -0.99
N THR A 23 -10.82 -1.67 -1.53
CA THR A 23 -10.79 -0.82 -2.72
C THR A 23 -9.89 0.41 -2.50
N ARG A 24 -9.99 1.06 -1.34
CA ARG A 24 -9.13 2.20 -1.00
C ARG A 24 -7.65 1.80 -0.92
N VAL A 25 -7.34 0.66 -0.31
CA VAL A 25 -5.97 0.14 -0.20
C VAL A 25 -5.40 -0.12 -1.61
N LEU A 26 -6.17 -0.78 -2.47
CA LEU A 26 -5.76 -1.08 -3.85
C LEU A 26 -5.52 0.19 -4.67
N ILE A 27 -6.38 1.20 -4.53
CA ILE A 27 -6.18 2.50 -5.20
C ILE A 27 -4.86 3.12 -4.73
N ILE A 28 -4.58 3.15 -3.42
CA ILE A 28 -3.34 3.74 -2.89
C ILE A 28 -2.12 2.96 -3.36
N LEU A 29 -2.19 1.62 -3.34
CA LEU A 29 -1.13 0.72 -3.82
C LEU A 29 -0.87 0.86 -5.32
N ALA A 30 -1.88 1.24 -6.12
CA ALA A 30 -1.70 1.49 -7.55
C ALA A 30 -1.12 2.88 -7.82
N VAL A 31 -1.59 3.89 -7.08
CA VAL A 31 -1.22 5.31 -7.31
C VAL A 31 0.23 5.58 -6.90
N ILE A 32 0.70 5.05 -5.77
CA ILE A 32 2.05 5.35 -5.27
C ILE A 32 3.17 4.90 -6.23
N PRO A 33 3.20 3.64 -6.72
CA PRO A 33 4.19 3.22 -7.71
C PRO A 33 4.06 3.97 -9.04
N SER A 34 2.83 4.35 -9.42
CA SER A 34 2.60 5.12 -10.65
C SER A 34 3.21 6.53 -10.57
N ILE A 35 3.05 7.21 -9.42
CA ILE A 35 3.67 8.53 -9.18
C ILE A 35 5.19 8.41 -9.13
N ASP A 36 5.70 7.39 -8.44
CA ASP A 36 7.14 7.12 -8.31
C ASP A 36 7.80 6.95 -9.68
N GLN A 37 7.23 6.08 -10.54
CA GLN A 37 7.74 5.87 -11.90
C GLN A 37 7.55 7.09 -12.81
N ALA A 38 6.43 7.80 -12.71
CA ALA A 38 6.19 9.02 -13.49
C ALA A 38 7.20 10.12 -13.11
N GLY A 39 7.55 10.25 -11.83
CA GLY A 39 8.56 11.19 -11.35
C GLY A 39 9.94 10.89 -11.93
N ILE A 40 10.35 9.62 -11.95
CA ILE A 40 11.61 9.20 -12.56
C ILE A 40 11.64 9.53 -14.06
N LEU A 41 10.58 9.23 -14.79
CA LEU A 41 10.48 9.53 -16.23
C LEU A 41 10.53 11.04 -16.50
N PHE A 42 9.88 11.85 -15.67
CA PHE A 42 9.91 13.31 -15.78
C PHE A 42 11.30 13.89 -15.53
N ILE A 43 12.03 13.34 -14.54
CA ILE A 43 13.42 13.73 -14.27
C ILE A 43 14.31 13.38 -15.46
N LEU A 44 14.17 12.17 -16.02
CA LEU A 44 14.91 11.73 -17.20
C LEU A 44 14.64 12.61 -18.42
N SER A 45 13.39 13.03 -18.64
CA SER A 45 13.04 13.88 -19.79
C SER A 45 13.50 15.33 -19.65
N SER A 46 13.65 15.82 -18.41
CA SER A 46 13.90 17.24 -18.13
C SER A 46 15.35 17.55 -17.75
N ALA A 47 16.13 16.54 -17.36
CA ALA A 47 17.51 16.72 -16.96
C ALA A 47 18.42 17.00 -18.17
N LYS A 48 19.24 18.05 -18.08
CA LYS A 48 20.42 18.15 -18.95
C LYS A 48 21.37 17.02 -18.59
N ILE A 49 21.78 16.27 -19.61
CA ILE A 49 22.56 15.05 -19.44
C ILE A 49 24.04 15.43 -19.38
N ASN A 50 24.62 15.24 -18.20
CA ASN A 50 26.04 15.37 -17.89
C ASN A 50 26.43 14.12 -17.11
N ASN A 51 27.71 13.71 -17.09
CA ASN A 51 28.14 12.54 -16.33
C ASN A 51 27.78 12.60 -14.83
N THR A 52 27.83 13.79 -14.23
CA THR A 52 27.46 13.99 -12.81
C THR A 52 25.95 13.87 -12.57
N THR A 53 25.12 14.39 -13.47
CA THR A 53 23.66 14.31 -13.35
C THR A 53 23.15 12.89 -13.59
N ILE A 54 23.77 12.14 -14.51
CA ILE A 54 23.47 10.71 -14.74
C ILE A 54 23.70 9.90 -13.45
N ASN A 55 24.84 10.06 -12.79
CA ASN A 55 25.17 9.31 -11.57
C ASN A 55 24.18 9.61 -10.43
N ILE A 56 23.77 10.88 -10.28
CA ILE A 56 22.77 11.28 -9.27
C ILE A 56 21.41 10.65 -9.59
N ILE A 57 20.97 10.72 -10.85
CA ILE A 57 19.69 10.13 -11.28
C ILE A 57 19.69 8.61 -11.08
N GLN A 58 20.77 7.92 -11.43
CA GLN A 58 20.90 6.47 -11.20
C GLN A 58 20.82 6.11 -9.72
N THR A 59 21.47 6.89 -8.85
CA THR A 59 21.44 6.68 -7.40
C THR A 59 20.02 6.87 -6.85
N LEU A 60 19.31 7.90 -7.32
CA LEU A 60 17.91 8.14 -6.94
C LEU A 60 17.00 7.00 -7.40
N ILE A 61 17.11 6.56 -8.66
CA ILE A 61 16.33 5.43 -9.20
C ILE A 61 16.56 4.18 -8.36
N PHE A 62 17.83 3.87 -8.04
CA PHE A 62 18.17 2.71 -7.23
C PHE A 62 17.53 2.79 -5.84
N LEU A 63 17.60 3.95 -5.19
CA LEU A 63 17.00 4.18 -3.88
C LEU A 63 15.47 4.03 -3.91
N PHE A 64 14.80 4.66 -4.87
CA PHE A 64 13.34 4.56 -5.01
C PHE A 64 12.90 3.12 -5.25
N PHE A 65 13.57 2.40 -6.17
CA PHE A 65 13.23 1.01 -6.49
C PHE A 65 13.34 0.07 -5.27
N HIS A 66 14.31 0.30 -4.39
CA HIS A 66 14.48 -0.49 -3.16
C HIS A 66 13.51 -0.08 -2.04
N LEU A 67 13.01 1.17 -2.06
CA LEU A 67 12.02 1.67 -1.11
C LEU A 67 10.58 1.33 -1.51
N THR A 68 10.25 1.20 -2.80
CA THR A 68 8.92 0.82 -3.29
C THR A 68 8.31 -0.40 -2.55
N PRO A 69 9.02 -1.54 -2.37
CA PRO A 69 8.45 -2.69 -1.68
C PRO A 69 8.17 -2.45 -0.19
N VAL A 70 8.82 -1.46 0.44
CA VAL A 70 8.61 -1.09 1.85
C VAL A 70 7.29 -0.34 2.03
N PHE A 71 6.84 0.43 1.02
CA PHE A 71 5.57 1.16 1.13
C PHE A 71 4.35 0.25 1.16
N ASN A 72 4.39 -0.89 0.47
CA ASN A 72 3.27 -1.84 0.43
C ASN A 72 2.78 -2.29 1.83
N PRO A 73 3.64 -2.85 2.71
CA PRO A 73 3.22 -3.23 4.05
C PRO A 73 2.81 -2.02 4.91
N ILE A 74 3.46 -0.86 4.74
CA ILE A 74 3.10 0.39 5.47
C ILE A 74 1.68 0.83 5.12
N ILE A 75 1.36 0.89 3.82
CA ILE A 75 0.02 1.26 3.33
C ILE A 75 -1.02 0.29 3.89
N CYS A 76 -0.75 -1.02 3.80
CA CYS A 76 -1.66 -2.03 4.34
C CYS A 76 -1.87 -1.88 5.85
N ILE A 77 -0.83 -1.58 6.64
CA ILE A 77 -0.97 -1.31 8.07
C ILE A 77 -1.84 -0.07 8.35
N LEU A 78 -1.67 1.00 7.59
CA LEU A 78 -2.39 2.26 7.83
C LEU A 78 -3.86 2.18 7.39
N THR A 79 -4.17 1.41 6.35
CA THR A 79 -5.47 1.45 5.67
C THR A 79 -6.34 0.20 5.90
N ASN A 80 -5.73 -0.96 6.14
CA ASN A 80 -6.42 -2.22 6.35
C ASN A 80 -6.39 -2.62 7.84
N THR A 81 -7.46 -2.28 8.56
CA THR A 81 -7.60 -2.59 9.99
C THR A 81 -7.42 -4.09 10.32
N PRO A 82 -8.02 -5.05 9.59
CA PRO A 82 -7.76 -6.47 9.85
C PRO A 82 -6.28 -6.85 9.65
N TYR A 83 -5.63 -6.33 8.61
CA TYR A 83 -4.19 -6.58 8.38
C TYR A 83 -3.32 -5.99 9.51
N ARG A 84 -3.61 -4.76 9.95
CA ARG A 84 -2.96 -4.13 11.10
C ARG A 84 -3.11 -4.97 12.36
N ASN A 85 -4.33 -5.46 12.63
CA ASN A 85 -4.59 -6.31 13.79
C ASN A 85 -3.82 -7.63 13.70
N ALA A 86 -3.73 -8.25 12.51
CA ALA A 86 -2.97 -9.47 12.31
C ALA A 86 -1.46 -9.29 12.58
N ILE A 87 -0.90 -8.10 12.29
CA ILE A 87 0.51 -7.78 12.55
C ILE A 87 0.73 -7.49 14.04
N PHE A 88 -0.04 -6.58 14.63
CA PHE A 88 0.23 -6.08 16.00
C PHE A 88 -0.40 -6.89 17.12
N LYS A 89 -1.48 -7.63 16.86
CA LYS A 89 -2.12 -8.52 17.86
C LYS A 89 -1.63 -9.96 17.77
N ARG A 90 -0.66 -10.25 16.89
CA ARG A 90 -0.06 -11.59 16.77
C ARG A 90 0.56 -12.07 18.10
N SER A 91 1.05 -11.15 18.93
CA SER A 91 1.59 -11.43 20.27
C SER A 91 0.55 -11.86 21.29
N GLN A 92 -0.76 -11.67 21.03
CA GLN A 92 -1.84 -12.05 21.95
C GLN A 92 -2.39 -13.46 21.65
N ILE A 93 -1.96 -14.09 20.54
CA ILE A 93 -2.52 -15.38 20.07
C ILE A 93 -1.76 -16.58 20.67
N ASN A 94 -0.57 -16.38 21.24
CA ASN A 94 0.12 -17.36 22.09
C ASN A 94 0.55 -16.70 23.41
N PRO A 95 -0.31 -16.65 24.44
CA PRO A 95 0.19 -16.60 25.80
C PRO A 95 0.87 -17.95 26.07
N GLN A 96 2.20 -17.96 26.12
CA GLN A 96 2.91 -19.01 26.87
C GLN A 96 2.70 -18.75 28.36
#